data_AF-A0A2V8M2S6-F1
#
_entry.id   AF-A0A2V8M2S6-F1
#
_cell.length_a   1.000
_cell.length_b   1.000
_cell.length_c   1.000
_cell.angle_alpha   90.00
_cell.angle_beta   90.00
_cell.angle_gamma   90.00
#
_symmetry.space_group_name_H-M   'P 1'
#
loop_
_entity.id
_entity.type
_entity.pdbx_description
1 polymer ?
#
loop_
_entity_poly.entity_id
_entity_poly.type
_entity_poly.pdbx_seq_one_letter_code
_entity_poly.pdbx_strand_id
1 'polypeptide(L)'
;MKLRKFLCALILALFSLQTFSFNALADEGMWPFNNVPRAEIKKKYGFDVTDEWLRKVQLASVRFNNGGSGSFVSPNGLVLTNYHIVEEIVNDVSTPQKDLAKEGFVAGTAAQEIKAPSLELNVLMTIEDVTARVSGAVKTGMTDAQAFAARRAEIATIEAESTKATGLRSDVITLYQGAQYNLYRYKIYTDVRLVFVPEFQAAFFGGDPDNFNFPRFNIDMALVRVYENDQPVRPPSYFKWSTTGAKEGDLVFVTGNPGSTARLNTVAHLEELRDASIPIILRLLERREAMLKKYMAMGEEQTRRAENELNSIQNSLKVYRGQIAGLKDQALMGRKMMVEMALRQWIAANPDRQKMYGDAWDAIAKAHQTLPSYIRERRIFDQAAGFNTTTFGF
;
A
#
# COMPACT_ATOMS: atom_id res chain seq x y z
N MET A 1 29.50 48.63 7.44
CA MET A 1 29.32 47.70 8.58
C MET A 1 27.87 47.51 9.04
N LYS A 2 27.04 48.57 9.14
CA LYS A 2 25.65 48.45 9.62
C LYS A 2 24.71 47.65 8.68
N LEU A 3 24.89 47.75 7.36
CA LEU A 3 24.07 47.03 6.37
C LEU A 3 24.30 45.50 6.35
N ARG A 4 25.55 45.05 6.55
CA ARG A 4 25.88 43.61 6.69
C ARG A 4 25.28 43.00 7.96
N LYS A 5 25.25 43.77 9.07
CA LYS A 5 24.64 43.31 10.32
C LYS A 5 23.11 43.18 10.19
N PHE A 6 22.47 44.08 9.44
CA PHE A 6 21.04 43.97 9.12
C PHE A 6 20.72 42.79 8.20
N LEU A 7 21.55 42.54 7.18
CA LEU A 7 21.36 41.41 6.27
C LEU A 7 21.56 40.06 6.98
N CYS A 8 22.57 39.93 7.86
CA CYS A 8 22.78 38.72 8.66
C CYS A 8 21.64 38.49 9.67
N ALA A 9 21.08 39.55 10.27
CA ALA A 9 19.93 39.45 11.15
C ALA A 9 18.65 39.03 10.41
N LEU A 10 18.46 39.50 9.18
CA LEU A 10 17.34 39.09 8.32
C LEU A 10 17.47 37.62 7.88
N ILE A 11 18.68 37.16 7.54
CA ILE A 11 18.97 35.77 7.18
C ILE A 11 18.80 34.84 8.40
N LEU A 12 19.24 35.26 9.59
CA LEU A 12 18.98 34.50 10.83
C LEU A 12 17.48 34.47 11.17
N ALA A 13 16.75 35.57 10.97
CA ALA A 13 15.30 35.62 11.18
C ALA A 13 14.56 34.68 10.21
N LEU A 14 14.96 34.67 8.92
CA LEU A 14 14.43 33.76 7.90
C LEU A 14 14.76 32.28 8.17
N PHE A 15 15.93 31.97 8.76
CA PHE A 15 16.27 30.61 9.20
C PHE A 15 15.54 30.19 10.49
N SER A 16 15.27 31.14 11.40
CA SER A 16 14.55 30.86 12.65
C SER A 16 13.05 30.63 12.47
N LEU A 17 12.48 31.02 11.33
CA LEU A 17 11.08 30.77 10.95
C LEU A 17 10.87 29.37 10.33
N GLN A 18 11.94 28.61 10.05
CA GLN A 18 11.84 27.25 9.48
C GLN A 18 11.80 26.11 10.52
N THR A 19 11.83 26.42 11.83
CA THR A 19 11.88 25.39 12.88
C THR A 19 10.55 25.12 13.59
N PHE A 20 9.43 25.65 13.09
CA PHE A 20 8.12 25.12 13.48
C PHE A 20 7.87 23.80 12.74
N SER A 21 8.44 22.72 13.27
CA SER A 21 8.00 21.37 12.97
C SER A 21 6.59 21.20 13.55
N PHE A 22 5.58 21.53 12.74
CA PHE A 22 4.21 21.18 13.06
C PHE A 22 4.08 19.66 13.01
N ASN A 23 3.74 19.05 14.14
CA ASN A 23 3.40 17.64 14.18
C ASN A 23 2.09 17.46 13.41
N ALA A 24 2.18 16.98 12.16
CA ALA A 24 1.02 16.46 11.46
C ALA A 24 0.52 15.23 12.23
N LEU A 25 -0.58 15.40 12.97
CA LEU A 25 -1.26 14.29 13.63
C LEU A 25 -2.17 13.63 12.60
N ALA A 26 -1.68 12.59 11.94
CA ALA A 26 -2.56 11.70 11.19
C ALA A 26 -3.46 10.94 12.16
N ASP A 27 -4.75 10.83 11.85
CA ASP A 27 -5.56 9.80 12.51
C ASP A 27 -5.01 8.43 12.14
N GLU A 28 -4.81 7.59 13.14
CA GLU A 28 -4.46 6.20 12.89
C GLU A 28 -5.69 5.45 12.37
N GLY A 29 -5.51 4.72 11.27
CA GLY A 29 -6.52 3.77 10.80
C GLY A 29 -6.51 3.58 9.28
N MET A 30 -6.96 2.42 8.84
CA MET A 30 -7.29 2.10 7.46
C MET A 30 -8.59 1.33 7.58
N TRP A 31 -9.68 1.95 7.18
CA TRP A 31 -11.03 1.49 7.50
C TRP A 31 -11.70 0.96 6.24
N PRO A 32 -12.25 -0.27 6.27
CA PRO A 32 -13.19 -0.70 5.24
C PRO A 32 -14.35 0.28 5.11
N PHE A 33 -14.90 0.48 3.90
CA PHE A 33 -16.02 1.40 3.68
C PHE A 33 -17.27 1.07 4.53
N ASN A 34 -17.44 -0.20 4.91
CA ASN A 34 -18.53 -0.66 5.78
C ASN A 34 -18.21 -0.57 7.29
N ASN A 35 -17.01 -0.12 7.68
CA ASN A 35 -16.59 -0.01 9.08
C ASN A 35 -15.76 1.26 9.36
N VAL A 36 -16.23 2.41 8.84
CA VAL A 36 -15.62 3.72 9.09
C VAL A 36 -16.07 4.26 10.45
N PRO A 37 -15.17 4.83 11.28
CA PRO A 37 -15.49 5.35 12.62
C PRO A 37 -16.23 6.70 12.54
N ARG A 38 -17.49 6.66 12.13
CA ARG A 38 -18.29 7.86 11.81
C ARG A 38 -18.47 8.78 13.02
N ALA A 39 -18.74 8.20 14.19
CA ALA A 39 -19.00 8.95 15.42
C ALA A 39 -17.75 9.71 15.86
N GLU A 40 -16.58 9.09 15.76
CA GLU A 40 -15.28 9.66 16.10
C GLU A 40 -14.91 10.77 15.12
N ILE A 41 -15.08 10.55 13.81
CA ILE A 41 -14.83 11.56 12.78
C ILE A 41 -15.74 12.79 13.00
N LYS A 42 -17.03 12.57 13.25
CA LYS A 42 -17.98 13.66 13.53
C LYS A 42 -17.64 14.41 14.81
N LYS A 43 -17.29 13.70 15.88
CA LYS A 43 -16.89 14.31 17.15
C LYS A 43 -15.62 15.13 17.02
N LYS A 44 -14.63 14.63 16.27
CA LYS A 44 -13.30 15.25 16.17
C LYS A 44 -13.25 16.39 15.15
N TYR A 45 -13.93 16.25 14.02
CA TYR A 45 -13.82 17.18 12.89
C TYR A 45 -15.13 17.87 12.51
N GLY A 46 -16.25 17.51 13.13
CA GLY A 46 -17.57 18.01 12.74
C GLY A 46 -18.07 17.50 11.39
N PHE A 47 -17.35 16.60 10.72
CA PHE A 47 -17.73 16.05 9.43
C PHE A 47 -18.64 14.83 9.60
N ASP A 48 -19.82 14.87 8.98
CA ASP A 48 -20.76 13.75 9.00
C ASP A 48 -20.51 12.81 7.82
N VAL A 49 -20.01 11.61 8.13
CA VAL A 49 -19.75 10.57 7.13
C VAL A 49 -21.05 9.85 6.79
N THR A 50 -21.77 10.35 5.78
CA THR A 50 -23.05 9.77 5.35
C THR A 50 -22.88 8.52 4.48
N ASP A 51 -23.93 7.71 4.38
CA ASP A 51 -23.96 6.56 3.48
C ASP A 51 -23.79 6.98 2.01
N GLU A 52 -24.42 8.10 1.62
CA GLU A 52 -24.28 8.67 0.28
C GLU A 52 -22.82 9.06 -0.01
N TRP A 53 -22.16 9.72 0.93
CA TRP A 53 -20.76 10.09 0.79
C TRP A 53 -19.86 8.85 0.67
N LEU A 54 -20.06 7.85 1.53
CA LEU A 54 -19.31 6.58 1.48
C LEU A 54 -19.53 5.84 0.15
N ARG A 55 -20.78 5.74 -0.30
CA ARG A 55 -21.13 5.16 -1.59
C ARG A 55 -20.41 5.88 -2.73
N LYS A 56 -20.42 7.21 -2.70
CA LYS A 56 -19.76 8.05 -3.71
C LYS A 56 -18.25 7.82 -3.75
N VAL A 57 -17.58 7.88 -2.60
CA VAL A 57 -16.11 7.71 -2.55
C VAL A 57 -15.69 6.28 -2.88
N GLN A 58 -16.47 5.27 -2.46
CA GLN A 58 -16.23 3.86 -2.79
C GLN A 58 -16.31 3.62 -4.31
N LEU A 59 -17.38 4.07 -4.96
CA LEU A 59 -17.60 3.85 -6.39
C LEU A 59 -16.69 4.70 -7.29
N ALA A 60 -16.16 5.81 -6.77
CA ALA A 60 -15.16 6.61 -7.48
C ALA A 60 -13.72 6.08 -7.32
N SER A 61 -13.47 5.22 -6.33
CA SER A 61 -12.13 4.67 -6.07
C SER A 61 -11.85 3.44 -6.93
N VAL A 62 -10.62 3.37 -7.45
CA VAL A 62 -10.19 2.33 -8.39
C VAL A 62 -8.96 1.63 -7.85
N ARG A 63 -8.96 0.29 -7.88
CA ARG A 63 -7.78 -0.54 -7.63
C ARG A 63 -7.11 -0.86 -8.95
N PHE A 64 -5.81 -0.58 -9.03
CA PHE A 64 -4.95 -1.04 -10.12
C PHE A 64 -4.41 -2.42 -9.72
N ASN A 65 -4.71 -3.45 -10.52
CA ASN A 65 -4.41 -4.84 -10.14
C ASN A 65 -2.91 -5.16 -10.17
N ASN A 66 -2.10 -4.36 -10.86
CA ASN A 66 -0.63 -4.40 -10.82
C ASN A 66 -0.04 -3.74 -9.56
N GLY A 67 -0.88 -3.28 -8.63
CA GLY A 67 -0.45 -2.73 -7.35
C GLY A 67 -0.50 -1.21 -7.34
N GLY A 68 -1.68 -0.64 -7.10
CA GLY A 68 -1.86 0.80 -7.01
C GLY A 68 -3.29 1.21 -6.72
N SER A 69 -3.49 2.51 -6.55
CA SER A 69 -4.83 3.10 -6.43
C SER A 69 -4.98 4.24 -7.42
N GLY A 70 -6.20 4.45 -7.88
CA GLY A 70 -6.58 5.62 -8.64
C GLY A 70 -8.03 6.01 -8.37
N SER A 71 -8.55 6.95 -9.12
CA SER A 71 -9.94 7.39 -9.00
C SER A 71 -10.53 7.87 -10.30
N PHE A 72 -11.82 7.61 -10.52
CA PHE A 72 -12.54 8.26 -11.60
C PHE A 72 -12.64 9.76 -11.32
N VAL A 73 -12.25 10.57 -12.30
CA VAL A 73 -12.23 12.05 -12.22
C VAL A 73 -13.08 12.70 -13.31
N SER A 74 -13.86 11.91 -14.06
CA SER A 74 -14.77 12.40 -15.09
C SER A 74 -15.97 11.46 -15.27
N PRO A 75 -17.08 11.93 -15.87
CA PRO A 75 -18.21 11.07 -16.23
C PRO A 75 -17.93 10.17 -17.47
N ASN A 76 -16.78 10.32 -18.13
CA ASN A 76 -16.41 9.55 -19.34
C ASN A 76 -15.19 8.65 -19.07
N GLY A 77 -15.14 8.04 -17.89
CA GLY A 77 -14.21 6.95 -17.59
C GLY A 77 -12.75 7.35 -17.38
N LEU A 78 -12.42 8.65 -17.37
CA LEU A 78 -11.07 9.12 -17.05
C LEU A 78 -10.73 8.80 -15.59
N VAL A 79 -9.58 8.19 -15.38
CA VAL A 79 -9.03 7.76 -14.09
C VAL A 79 -7.68 8.44 -13.86
N LEU A 80 -7.52 9.03 -12.68
CA LEU A 80 -6.27 9.58 -12.18
C LEU A 80 -5.53 8.54 -11.33
N THR A 81 -4.23 8.39 -11.55
CA THR A 81 -3.31 7.56 -10.76
C THR A 81 -1.92 8.21 -10.73
N ASN A 82 -0.94 7.57 -10.10
CA ASN A 82 0.46 8.00 -10.15
C ASN A 82 1.17 7.52 -11.43
N TYR A 83 2.23 8.20 -11.87
CA TYR A 83 3.03 7.79 -13.02
C TYR A 83 3.66 6.42 -12.76
N HIS A 84 4.26 6.21 -11.59
CA HIS A 84 4.96 4.96 -11.26
C HIS A 84 4.04 3.72 -11.29
N ILE A 85 2.72 3.91 -11.20
CA ILE A 85 1.73 2.82 -11.33
C ILE A 85 1.57 2.36 -12.78
N VAL A 86 1.80 3.26 -13.74
CA VAL A 86 1.70 2.98 -15.18
C VAL A 86 3.07 2.95 -15.86
N GLU A 87 4.17 3.09 -15.14
CA GLU A 87 5.52 3.15 -15.69
C GLU A 87 5.86 1.92 -16.54
N GLU A 88 5.49 0.72 -16.07
CA GLU A 88 5.64 -0.52 -16.86
C GLU A 88 4.86 -0.44 -18.17
N ILE A 89 3.63 0.09 -18.15
CA ILE A 89 2.82 0.29 -19.37
C ILE A 89 3.47 1.28 -20.32
N VAL A 90 4.01 2.39 -19.78
CA VAL A 90 4.70 3.42 -20.58
C VAL A 90 5.90 2.80 -21.30
N ASN A 91 6.66 1.95 -20.61
CA ASN A 91 7.78 1.22 -21.20
C ASN A 91 7.31 0.22 -22.27
N ASP A 92 6.27 -0.56 -21.99
CA ASP A 92 5.71 -1.58 -22.90
C ASP A 92 5.20 -0.98 -24.21
N VAL A 93 4.61 0.22 -24.16
CA VAL A 93 4.01 0.88 -25.32
C VAL A 93 4.93 1.93 -25.98
N SER A 94 6.13 2.11 -25.45
CA SER A 94 7.18 2.93 -26.07
C SER A 94 7.88 2.18 -27.20
N THR A 95 8.42 2.93 -28.16
CA THR A 95 9.24 2.38 -29.26
C THR A 95 10.54 3.17 -29.39
N PRO A 96 11.57 2.66 -30.10
CA PRO A 96 12.80 3.42 -30.32
C PRO A 96 12.58 4.79 -31.00
N GLN A 97 11.47 4.95 -31.72
CA GLN A 97 11.09 6.20 -32.38
C GLN A 97 10.15 7.07 -31.52
N LYS A 98 9.57 6.51 -30.47
CA LYS A 98 8.58 7.17 -29.60
C LYS A 98 8.77 6.70 -28.17
N ASP A 99 9.71 7.32 -27.47
CA ASP A 99 10.02 7.06 -26.07
C ASP A 99 9.10 7.90 -25.18
N LEU A 100 8.01 7.30 -24.71
CA LEU A 100 6.99 8.00 -23.92
C LEU A 100 7.49 8.34 -22.52
N ALA A 101 8.48 7.61 -21.99
CA ALA A 101 9.09 7.94 -20.71
C ALA A 101 9.92 9.22 -20.84
N LYS A 102 10.65 9.37 -21.95
CA LYS A 102 11.46 10.57 -22.21
C LYS A 102 10.63 11.78 -22.64
N GLU A 103 9.65 11.59 -23.51
CA GLU A 103 8.91 12.68 -24.16
C GLU A 103 7.57 13.00 -23.49
N GLY A 104 7.13 12.15 -22.56
CA GLY A 104 5.76 12.20 -22.05
C GLY A 104 4.74 11.82 -23.12
N PHE A 105 3.46 11.95 -22.79
CA PHE A 105 2.37 11.66 -23.71
C PHE A 105 1.09 12.41 -23.32
N VAL A 106 0.39 12.91 -24.34
CA VAL A 106 -0.99 13.40 -24.19
C VAL A 106 -1.81 13.01 -25.43
N ALA A 107 -2.94 12.35 -25.20
CA ALA A 107 -3.91 12.06 -26.24
C ALA A 107 -4.77 13.31 -26.50
N GLY A 108 -4.66 13.91 -27.69
CA GLY A 108 -5.49 15.05 -28.08
C GLY A 108 -6.94 14.66 -28.39
N THR A 109 -7.20 13.39 -28.71
CA THR A 109 -8.52 12.82 -28.96
C THR A 109 -8.62 11.39 -28.42
N ALA A 110 -9.85 10.89 -28.23
CA ALA A 110 -10.09 9.52 -27.77
C ALA A 110 -9.48 8.45 -28.70
N ALA A 111 -9.41 8.72 -30.00
CA ALA A 111 -8.80 7.82 -30.98
C ALA A 111 -7.27 7.73 -30.87
N GLN A 112 -6.63 8.70 -30.20
CA GLN A 112 -5.18 8.71 -29.97
C GLN A 112 -4.77 8.04 -28.65
N GLU A 113 -5.74 7.66 -27.80
CA GLU A 113 -5.46 6.97 -26.54
C GLU A 113 -4.85 5.58 -26.80
N ILE A 114 -3.78 5.25 -26.09
CA ILE A 114 -2.97 4.04 -26.34
C ILE A 114 -3.48 2.90 -25.47
N LYS A 115 -3.82 1.73 -26.04
CA LYS A 115 -4.26 0.58 -25.24
C LYS A 115 -3.16 0.09 -24.29
N ALA A 116 -3.54 -0.22 -23.06
CA ALA A 116 -2.68 -0.76 -22.00
C ALA A 116 -3.12 -2.20 -21.68
N PRO A 117 -2.74 -3.20 -22.50
CA PRO A 117 -3.33 -4.54 -22.48
C PRO A 117 -3.06 -5.33 -21.19
N SER A 118 -1.97 -5.03 -20.47
CA SER A 118 -1.62 -5.66 -19.20
C SER A 118 -2.32 -5.03 -17.98
N LEU A 119 -3.10 -3.96 -18.19
CA LEU A 119 -3.69 -3.19 -17.11
C LEU A 119 -5.14 -3.60 -16.82
N GLU A 120 -5.38 -4.05 -15.58
CA GLU A 120 -6.71 -4.35 -15.05
C GLU A 120 -7.09 -3.38 -13.94
N LEU A 121 -8.24 -2.72 -14.09
CA LEU A 121 -8.81 -1.81 -13.08
C LEU A 121 -10.03 -2.45 -12.43
N ASN A 122 -10.10 -2.39 -11.11
CA ASN A 122 -11.17 -2.97 -10.31
C ASN A 122 -11.89 -1.89 -9.50
N VAL A 123 -13.23 -1.87 -9.54
CA VAL A 123 -14.06 -0.97 -8.73
C VAL A 123 -14.84 -1.78 -7.71
N LEU A 124 -14.70 -1.44 -6.43
CA LEU A 124 -15.42 -2.12 -5.35
C LEU A 124 -16.90 -1.73 -5.35
N MET A 125 -17.76 -2.65 -5.79
CA MET A 125 -19.19 -2.39 -5.96
C MET A 125 -19.96 -2.53 -4.65
N THR A 126 -19.69 -3.60 -3.90
CA THR A 126 -20.35 -3.93 -2.63
C THR A 126 -19.41 -4.66 -1.69
N ILE A 127 -19.64 -4.52 -0.39
CA ILE A 127 -19.03 -5.30 0.68
C ILE A 127 -20.16 -5.99 1.45
N GLU A 128 -20.02 -7.28 1.71
CA GLU A 128 -20.96 -8.08 2.51
C GLU A 128 -20.21 -8.81 3.62
N ASP A 129 -20.70 -8.75 4.85
CA ASP A 129 -20.11 -9.52 5.94
C ASP A 129 -20.58 -10.98 5.86
N VAL A 130 -19.63 -11.89 5.66
CA VAL A 130 -19.85 -13.34 5.56
C VAL A 130 -19.19 -14.10 6.71
N THR A 131 -18.82 -13.40 7.78
CA THR A 131 -18.08 -13.95 8.94
C THR A 131 -18.83 -15.11 9.57
N ALA A 132 -20.15 -14.97 9.77
CA ALA A 132 -20.96 -16.03 10.37
C ALA A 132 -20.94 -17.31 9.52
N ARG A 133 -20.95 -17.18 8.20
CA ARG A 133 -20.94 -18.31 7.27
C ARG A 133 -19.59 -19.02 7.28
N VAL A 134 -18.49 -18.27 7.13
CA VAL A 134 -17.13 -18.82 7.14
C VAL A 134 -16.79 -19.46 8.50
N SER A 135 -17.10 -18.77 9.60
CA SER A 135 -16.85 -19.29 10.95
C SER A 135 -17.74 -20.49 11.28
N GLY A 136 -18.98 -20.52 10.79
CA GLY A 136 -19.91 -21.65 10.97
C GLY A 136 -19.49 -22.94 10.28
N ALA A 137 -18.58 -22.88 9.30
CA ALA A 137 -18.01 -24.08 8.66
C ALA A 137 -17.07 -24.86 9.59
N VAL A 138 -16.52 -24.21 10.62
CA VAL A 138 -15.61 -24.83 11.59
C VAL A 138 -16.41 -25.47 12.71
N LYS A 139 -16.32 -26.79 12.83
CA LYS A 139 -17.03 -27.57 13.86
C LYS A 139 -16.13 -27.88 15.05
N THR A 140 -16.72 -28.00 16.24
CA THR A 140 -16.02 -28.44 17.44
C THR A 140 -15.33 -29.79 17.21
N GLY A 141 -14.07 -29.91 17.63
CA GLY A 141 -13.27 -31.13 17.49
C GLY A 141 -12.45 -31.24 16.19
N MET A 142 -12.58 -30.29 15.25
CA MET A 142 -11.68 -30.19 14.11
C MET A 142 -10.25 -29.84 14.56
N THR A 143 -9.25 -30.45 13.93
CA THR A 143 -7.86 -30.00 14.04
C THR A 143 -7.67 -28.66 13.34
N ASP A 144 -6.58 -27.94 13.62
CA ASP A 144 -6.28 -26.66 12.97
C ASP A 144 -6.24 -26.76 11.44
N ALA A 145 -5.65 -27.85 10.92
CA ALA A 145 -5.60 -28.13 9.49
C ALA A 145 -6.99 -28.37 8.89
N GLN A 146 -7.86 -29.11 9.59
CA GLN A 146 -9.24 -29.35 9.16
C GLN A 146 -10.07 -28.06 9.21
N ALA A 147 -9.93 -27.26 10.26
CA ALA A 147 -10.59 -25.97 10.39
C ALA A 147 -10.16 -24.99 9.29
N PHE A 148 -8.85 -24.96 8.96
CA PHE A 148 -8.34 -24.18 7.83
C PHE A 148 -8.92 -24.64 6.49
N ALA A 149 -8.94 -25.95 6.23
CA ALA A 149 -9.53 -26.51 5.02
C ALA A 149 -11.03 -26.20 4.91
N ALA A 150 -11.78 -26.31 6.00
CA ALA A 150 -13.21 -26.02 6.06
C ALA A 150 -13.50 -24.55 5.72
N ARG A 151 -12.77 -23.60 6.33
CA ARG A 151 -12.89 -22.17 6.00
C ARG A 151 -12.60 -21.90 4.53
N ARG A 152 -11.54 -22.50 3.97
CA ARG A 152 -11.16 -22.32 2.57
C ARG A 152 -12.21 -22.87 1.61
N ALA A 153 -12.81 -24.01 1.92
CA ALA A 153 -13.89 -24.60 1.13
C ALA A 153 -15.16 -23.71 1.17
N GLU A 154 -15.50 -23.18 2.33
CA GLU A 154 -16.65 -22.27 2.47
C GLU A 154 -16.44 -20.96 1.73
N ILE A 155 -15.23 -20.37 1.84
CA ILE A 155 -14.83 -19.18 1.08
C ILE A 155 -15.01 -19.41 -0.42
N ALA A 156 -14.46 -20.51 -0.96
CA ALA A 156 -14.58 -20.82 -2.39
C ALA A 156 -16.05 -20.98 -2.82
N THR A 157 -16.89 -21.54 -1.95
CA THR A 157 -18.33 -21.69 -2.21
C THR A 157 -19.02 -20.33 -2.27
N ILE A 158 -18.77 -19.45 -1.29
CA ILE A 158 -19.30 -18.07 -1.26
C ILE A 158 -18.91 -17.30 -2.52
N GLU A 159 -17.63 -17.36 -2.90
CA GLU A 159 -17.08 -16.66 -4.08
C GLU A 159 -17.73 -17.16 -5.38
N ALA A 160 -17.87 -18.49 -5.53
CA ALA A 160 -18.49 -19.10 -6.69
C ALA A 160 -19.97 -18.76 -6.83
N GLU A 161 -20.74 -18.84 -5.74
CA GLU A 161 -22.15 -18.46 -5.69
C GLU A 161 -22.35 -16.98 -6.06
N SER A 162 -21.55 -16.10 -5.46
CA SER A 162 -21.60 -14.66 -5.72
C SER A 162 -21.23 -14.31 -7.16
N THR A 163 -20.17 -14.93 -7.69
CA THR A 163 -19.74 -14.73 -9.08
C THR A 163 -20.84 -15.19 -10.04
N LYS A 164 -21.44 -16.36 -9.80
CA LYS A 164 -22.55 -16.87 -10.62
C LYS A 164 -23.78 -15.96 -10.57
N ALA A 165 -24.11 -15.42 -9.40
CA ALA A 165 -25.30 -14.59 -9.22
C ALA A 165 -25.15 -13.17 -9.79
N THR A 166 -23.95 -12.60 -9.77
CA THR A 166 -23.73 -11.17 -10.06
C THR A 166 -22.90 -10.90 -11.32
N GLY A 167 -22.13 -11.89 -11.80
CA GLY A 167 -21.12 -11.69 -12.84
C GLY A 167 -19.92 -10.83 -12.41
N LEU A 168 -19.86 -10.39 -11.15
CA LEU A 168 -18.77 -9.62 -10.60
C LEU A 168 -17.69 -10.55 -10.03
N ARG A 169 -16.44 -10.12 -10.10
CA ARG A 169 -15.36 -10.79 -9.37
C ARG A 169 -15.65 -10.70 -7.88
N SER A 170 -15.67 -11.85 -7.24
CA SER A 170 -16.10 -12.01 -5.86
C SER A 170 -14.96 -12.59 -5.07
N ASP A 171 -14.38 -11.80 -4.17
CA ASP A 171 -13.24 -12.19 -3.35
C ASP A 171 -13.65 -12.09 -1.86
N VAL A 172 -13.51 -13.15 -1.08
CA VAL A 172 -13.68 -13.07 0.38
C VAL A 172 -12.37 -12.61 1.00
N ILE A 173 -12.41 -11.42 1.59
CA ILE A 173 -11.29 -10.79 2.26
C ILE A 173 -11.27 -11.20 3.73
N THR A 174 -10.16 -11.78 4.16
CA THR A 174 -9.89 -12.06 5.58
C THR A 174 -9.37 -10.80 6.26
N LEU A 175 -10.10 -10.31 7.25
CA LEU A 175 -9.78 -9.11 8.00
C LEU A 175 -9.41 -9.46 9.45
N TYR A 176 -8.61 -8.61 10.09
CA TYR A 176 -8.23 -8.73 11.51
C TYR A 176 -7.70 -10.12 11.88
N GLN A 177 -6.81 -10.68 11.06
CA GLN A 177 -6.20 -12.01 11.25
C GLN A 177 -7.21 -13.17 11.35
N GLY A 178 -8.38 -13.04 10.71
CA GLY A 178 -9.42 -14.08 10.71
C GLY A 178 -10.56 -13.83 11.69
N ALA A 179 -10.59 -12.68 12.38
CA ALA A 179 -11.74 -12.31 13.20
C ALA A 179 -12.96 -11.86 12.38
N GLN A 180 -12.77 -11.44 11.12
CA GLN A 180 -13.85 -11.07 10.21
C GLN A 180 -13.56 -11.54 8.78
N TYR A 181 -14.61 -11.90 8.05
CA TYR A 181 -14.57 -12.25 6.63
C TYR A 181 -15.61 -11.44 5.87
N ASN A 182 -15.16 -10.64 4.92
CA ASN A 182 -16.05 -9.82 4.09
C ASN A 182 -15.94 -10.21 2.63
N LEU A 183 -17.06 -10.50 1.97
CA LEU A 183 -17.16 -10.70 0.53
C LEU A 183 -17.15 -9.36 -0.19
N TYR A 184 -16.12 -9.13 -1.00
CA TYR A 184 -15.95 -7.94 -1.83
C TYR A 184 -16.31 -8.30 -3.27
N ARG A 185 -17.22 -7.52 -3.88
CA ARG A 185 -17.60 -7.68 -5.28
C ARG A 185 -17.05 -6.55 -6.12
N TYR A 186 -16.30 -6.88 -7.17
CA TYR A 186 -15.62 -5.92 -8.03
C TYR A 186 -16.17 -5.93 -9.45
N LYS A 187 -16.38 -4.75 -10.02
CA LYS A 187 -16.48 -4.58 -11.47
C LYS A 187 -15.06 -4.46 -12.02
N ILE A 188 -14.71 -5.40 -12.89
CA ILE A 188 -13.42 -5.43 -13.60
C ILE A 188 -13.53 -4.68 -14.92
N TYR A 189 -12.49 -3.93 -15.26
CA TYR A 189 -12.27 -3.40 -16.59
C TYR A 189 -10.87 -3.77 -17.10
N THR A 190 -10.82 -4.24 -18.34
CA THR A 190 -9.59 -4.70 -19.02
C THR A 190 -9.28 -3.94 -20.29
N ASP A 191 -10.22 -3.16 -20.85
CA ASP A 191 -9.92 -2.16 -21.89
C ASP A 191 -9.61 -0.82 -21.20
N VAL A 192 -8.32 -0.62 -20.93
CA VAL A 192 -7.80 0.58 -20.30
C VAL A 192 -6.81 1.22 -21.27
N ARG A 193 -6.92 2.54 -21.44
CA ARG A 193 -6.11 3.28 -22.42
C ARG A 193 -5.37 4.42 -21.76
N LEU A 194 -4.09 4.54 -22.03
CA LEU A 194 -3.26 5.66 -21.59
C LEU A 194 -3.73 6.94 -22.27
N VAL A 195 -3.95 7.99 -21.48
CA VAL A 195 -4.41 9.31 -21.92
C VAL A 195 -3.33 10.36 -21.72
N PHE A 196 -2.65 10.32 -20.58
CA PHE A 196 -1.62 11.29 -20.24
C PHE A 196 -0.57 10.69 -19.30
N VAL A 197 0.70 10.97 -19.59
CA VAL A 197 1.84 10.88 -18.65
C VAL A 197 2.77 12.07 -18.89
N PRO A 198 3.34 12.69 -17.85
CA PRO A 198 4.46 13.61 -18.02
C PRO A 198 5.74 12.85 -18.40
N GLU A 199 6.81 13.58 -18.70
CA GLU A 199 8.14 13.01 -18.82
C GLU A 199 8.56 12.36 -17.49
N PHE A 200 9.28 11.24 -17.55
CA PHE A 200 9.79 10.52 -16.38
C PHE A 200 10.59 11.44 -15.46
N GLN A 201 11.38 12.35 -16.02
CA GLN A 201 12.16 13.32 -15.24
C GLN A 201 11.27 14.25 -14.41
N ALA A 202 10.06 14.59 -14.87
CA ALA A 202 9.10 15.37 -14.10
C ALA A 202 8.33 14.50 -13.09
N ALA A 203 7.96 13.26 -13.48
CA ALA A 203 7.28 12.30 -12.61
C ALA A 203 8.15 11.84 -11.42
N PHE A 204 9.44 11.67 -11.65
CA PHE A 204 10.42 11.22 -10.65
C PHE A 204 11.45 12.30 -10.30
N PHE A 205 11.06 13.57 -10.42
CA PHE A 205 11.92 14.70 -10.07
C PHE A 205 12.47 14.56 -8.64
N GLY A 206 13.78 14.83 -8.49
CA GLY A 206 14.52 14.62 -7.24
C GLY A 206 15.04 13.19 -7.03
N GLY A 207 14.59 12.23 -7.85
CA GLY A 207 15.08 10.86 -7.84
C GLY A 207 14.88 10.11 -6.52
N ASP A 208 15.73 9.10 -6.30
CA ASP A 208 15.83 8.35 -5.04
C ASP A 208 16.14 9.22 -3.81
N PRO A 209 17.01 10.25 -3.88
CA PRO A 209 17.26 11.15 -2.75
C PRO A 209 15.98 11.72 -2.15
N ASP A 210 15.05 12.17 -2.99
CA ASP A 210 13.78 12.75 -2.55
C ASP A 210 12.72 11.68 -2.26
N ASN A 211 12.91 10.42 -2.64
CA ASN A 211 11.88 9.37 -2.49
C ASN A 211 11.58 9.15 -0.99
N PHE A 212 10.33 8.98 -0.56
CA PHE A 212 9.95 8.96 0.87
C PHE A 212 10.36 10.19 1.72
N ASN A 213 10.73 11.31 1.12
CA ASN A 213 11.10 12.53 1.84
C ASN A 213 10.11 13.66 1.56
N PHE A 214 9.99 14.59 2.51
CA PHE A 214 9.29 15.86 2.37
C PHE A 214 10.26 17.00 2.75
N PRO A 215 10.30 18.14 2.02
CA PRO A 215 9.46 18.52 0.87
C PRO A 215 9.74 17.68 -0.40
N ARG A 216 8.76 17.64 -1.32
CA ARG A 216 8.79 16.87 -2.58
C ARG A 216 8.17 17.71 -3.70
N PHE A 217 8.75 17.66 -4.90
CA PHE A 217 8.43 18.58 -6.01
C PHE A 217 8.13 17.87 -7.35
N ASN A 218 7.89 16.57 -7.35
CA ASN A 218 7.59 15.82 -8.56
C ASN A 218 6.10 15.86 -8.95
N ILE A 219 5.81 15.63 -10.24
CA ILE A 219 4.44 15.51 -10.78
C ILE A 219 4.15 14.03 -11.03
N ASP A 220 4.08 13.26 -9.95
CA ASP A 220 3.83 11.82 -10.03
C ASP A 220 2.35 11.52 -10.31
N MET A 221 1.92 11.74 -11.55
CA MET A 221 0.56 11.48 -11.99
C MET A 221 0.50 10.93 -13.41
N ALA A 222 -0.54 10.16 -13.67
CA ALA A 222 -0.93 9.71 -14.99
C ALA A 222 -2.46 9.70 -15.12
N LEU A 223 -2.95 9.80 -16.35
CA LEU A 223 -4.36 9.61 -16.67
C LEU A 223 -4.50 8.42 -17.60
N VAL A 224 -5.44 7.54 -17.26
CA VAL A 224 -5.92 6.48 -18.13
C VAL A 224 -7.42 6.62 -18.30
N ARG A 225 -8.01 6.03 -19.34
CA ARG A 225 -9.45 5.96 -19.54
C ARG A 225 -9.90 4.53 -19.66
N VAL A 226 -11.00 4.23 -18.99
CA VAL A 226 -11.64 2.93 -19.00
C VAL A 226 -12.69 2.86 -20.11
N TYR A 227 -12.68 1.77 -20.86
CA TYR A 227 -13.62 1.46 -21.94
C TYR A 227 -14.35 0.14 -21.67
N GLU A 228 -15.54 0.03 -22.25
CA GLU A 228 -16.30 -1.21 -22.37
C GLU A 228 -17.02 -1.19 -23.73
N ASN A 229 -16.91 -2.28 -24.50
CA ASN A 229 -17.42 -2.35 -25.88
C ASN A 229 -16.93 -1.18 -26.76
N ASP A 230 -15.64 -0.85 -26.65
CA ASP A 230 -14.99 0.27 -27.34
C ASP A 230 -15.61 1.66 -27.09
N GLN A 231 -16.42 1.81 -26.04
CA GLN A 231 -16.97 3.11 -25.60
C GLN A 231 -16.43 3.51 -24.22
N PRO A 232 -16.13 4.80 -23.98
CA PRO A 232 -15.76 5.27 -22.65
C PRO A 232 -16.81 4.91 -21.61
N VAL A 233 -16.38 4.29 -20.52
CA VAL A 233 -17.28 3.90 -19.43
C VAL A 233 -17.85 5.16 -18.77
N ARG A 234 -19.15 5.12 -18.46
CA ARG A 234 -19.79 6.08 -17.56
C ARG A 234 -19.78 5.50 -16.14
N PRO A 235 -18.83 5.90 -15.28
CA PRO A 235 -18.72 5.30 -13.96
C PRO A 235 -19.93 5.70 -13.09
N PRO A 236 -20.35 4.85 -12.13
CA PRO A 236 -21.42 5.19 -11.20
C PRO A 236 -21.15 6.43 -10.35
N SER A 237 -19.88 6.77 -10.14
CA SER A 237 -19.42 7.92 -9.36
C SER A 237 -18.04 8.38 -9.85
N TYR A 238 -17.71 9.65 -9.65
CA TYR A 238 -16.41 10.23 -9.92
C TYR A 238 -16.15 11.44 -9.01
N PHE A 239 -14.88 11.77 -8.80
CA PHE A 239 -14.47 12.98 -8.09
C PHE A 239 -14.42 14.19 -9.01
N LYS A 240 -14.77 15.35 -8.46
CA LYS A 240 -14.66 16.64 -9.15
C LYS A 240 -13.41 17.34 -8.65
N TRP A 241 -12.68 17.99 -9.56
CA TRP A 241 -11.52 18.79 -9.20
C TRP A 241 -11.94 20.04 -8.41
N SER A 242 -11.20 20.35 -7.34
CA SER A 242 -11.38 21.59 -6.60
C SER A 242 -10.59 22.72 -7.25
N THR A 243 -11.19 23.89 -7.43
CA THR A 243 -10.52 25.08 -7.99
C THR A 243 -9.85 25.95 -6.93
N THR A 244 -9.99 25.64 -5.65
CA THR A 244 -9.50 26.48 -4.55
C THR A 244 -8.19 26.00 -3.94
N GLY A 245 -7.66 24.86 -4.38
CA GLY A 245 -6.49 24.22 -3.79
C GLY A 245 -6.74 23.67 -2.37
N ALA A 246 -5.70 23.06 -1.81
CA ALA A 246 -5.67 22.61 -0.41
C ALA A 246 -5.01 23.67 0.48
N LYS A 247 -5.43 23.71 1.74
CA LYS A 247 -4.95 24.66 2.75
C LYS A 247 -4.51 23.90 3.99
N GLU A 248 -3.66 24.53 4.78
CA GLU A 248 -3.35 24.02 6.12
C GLU A 248 -4.63 23.90 6.96
N GLY A 249 -4.78 22.77 7.66
CA GLY A 249 -5.95 22.48 8.48
C GLY A 249 -7.14 21.88 7.73
N ASP A 250 -7.10 21.74 6.40
CA ASP A 250 -8.16 21.06 5.66
C ASP A 250 -8.27 19.58 6.08
N LEU A 251 -9.50 19.10 6.26
CA LEU A 251 -9.77 17.68 6.49
C LEU A 251 -9.60 16.90 5.18
N VAL A 252 -8.65 15.97 5.16
CA VAL A 252 -8.33 15.15 3.98
C VAL A 252 -8.73 13.69 4.23
N PHE A 253 -9.51 13.14 3.31
CA PHE A 253 -9.79 11.71 3.23
C PHE A 253 -9.04 11.11 2.05
N VAL A 254 -8.31 10.02 2.30
CA VAL A 254 -7.64 9.25 1.24
C VAL A 254 -8.33 7.89 1.13
N THR A 255 -8.85 7.60 -0.05
CA THR A 255 -9.45 6.31 -0.37
C THR A 255 -8.55 5.56 -1.34
N GLY A 256 -8.38 4.26 -1.12
CA GLY A 256 -7.49 3.45 -1.94
C GLY A 256 -7.41 2.02 -1.45
N ASN A 257 -6.39 1.32 -1.93
CA ASN A 257 -6.19 -0.11 -1.75
C ASN A 257 -4.81 -0.32 -1.12
N PRO A 258 -4.66 -0.08 0.20
CA PRO A 258 -3.39 -0.31 0.87
C PRO A 258 -3.04 -1.80 0.79
N GLY A 259 -1.78 -2.11 0.44
CA GLY A 259 -1.34 -3.49 0.22
C GLY A 259 -1.36 -4.33 1.51
N SER A 260 -0.58 -3.93 2.51
CA SER A 260 -0.55 -4.65 3.79
C SER A 260 -0.17 -3.72 4.95
N THR A 261 -0.62 -4.08 6.15
CA THR A 261 -0.15 -3.49 7.40
C THR A 261 -0.02 -4.58 8.46
N ALA A 262 0.80 -4.34 9.48
CA ALA A 262 1.04 -5.27 10.57
C ALA A 262 0.72 -4.63 11.94
N ARG A 263 -0.35 -3.82 12.01
CA ARG A 263 -0.72 -3.05 13.20
C ARG A 263 -0.99 -3.92 14.44
N LEU A 264 -1.43 -5.16 14.21
CA LEU A 264 -1.74 -6.15 15.25
C LEU A 264 -0.51 -6.94 15.75
N ASN A 265 0.68 -6.69 15.21
CA ASN A 265 1.91 -7.32 15.73
C ASN A 265 2.05 -7.08 17.22
N THR A 266 2.38 -8.12 17.99
CA THR A 266 2.67 -8.02 19.42
C THR A 266 4.05 -7.38 19.64
N VAL A 267 4.34 -6.96 20.87
CA VAL A 267 5.68 -6.51 21.25
C VAL A 267 6.73 -7.57 20.91
N ALA A 268 6.48 -8.84 21.24
CA ALA A 268 7.38 -9.94 20.93
C ALA A 268 7.66 -10.08 19.41
N HIS A 269 6.65 -9.87 18.56
CA HIS A 269 6.83 -9.86 17.11
C HIS A 269 7.73 -8.70 16.68
N LEU A 270 7.47 -7.49 17.18
CA LEU A 270 8.27 -6.31 16.82
C LEU A 270 9.73 -6.42 17.30
N GLU A 271 9.96 -7.02 18.47
CA GLU A 271 11.30 -7.30 18.98
C GLU A 271 12.03 -8.34 18.12
N GLU A 272 11.35 -9.41 17.70
CA GLU A 272 11.93 -10.38 16.76
C GLU A 272 12.31 -9.71 15.43
N LEU A 273 11.44 -8.83 14.90
CA LEU A 273 11.76 -8.05 13.70
C LEU A 273 13.01 -7.20 13.88
N ARG A 274 13.10 -6.51 15.03
CA ARG A 274 14.22 -5.63 15.39
C ARG A 274 15.53 -6.41 15.52
N ASP A 275 15.49 -7.53 16.23
CA ASP A 275 16.70 -8.21 16.73
C ASP A 275 17.20 -9.29 15.77
N ALA A 276 16.32 -9.89 14.96
CA ALA A 276 16.67 -11.00 14.08
C ALA A 276 16.34 -10.73 12.60
N SER A 277 15.06 -10.56 12.25
CA SER A 277 14.62 -10.55 10.84
C SER A 277 15.20 -9.38 10.03
N ILE A 278 14.98 -8.13 10.47
CA ILE A 278 15.39 -6.95 9.69
C ILE A 278 16.91 -6.85 9.57
N PRO A 279 17.73 -7.10 10.60
CA PRO A 279 19.19 -7.15 10.46
C PRO A 279 19.69 -8.12 9.39
N ILE A 280 19.06 -9.30 9.24
CA ILE A 280 19.41 -10.26 8.18
C ILE A 280 19.04 -9.70 6.80
N ILE A 281 17.84 -9.11 6.68
CA ILE A 281 17.37 -8.51 5.43
C ILE A 281 18.31 -7.40 4.97
N LEU A 282 18.70 -6.50 5.87
CA LEU A 282 19.61 -5.39 5.56
C LEU A 282 20.95 -5.91 5.04
N ARG A 283 21.57 -6.89 5.72
CA ARG A 283 22.85 -7.46 5.27
C ARG A 283 22.77 -8.05 3.86
N LEU A 284 21.66 -8.72 3.53
CA LEU A 284 21.45 -9.30 2.20
C LEU A 284 21.28 -8.22 1.14
N LEU A 285 20.45 -7.20 1.42
CA LEU A 285 20.22 -6.10 0.49
C LEU A 285 21.50 -5.27 0.26
N GLU A 286 22.25 -4.95 1.32
CA GLU A 286 23.53 -4.22 1.22
C GLU A 286 24.55 -5.00 0.41
N ARG A 287 24.59 -6.33 0.57
CA ARG A 287 25.45 -7.18 -0.25
C ARG A 287 25.05 -7.15 -1.72
N ARG A 288 23.75 -7.24 -2.05
CA ARG A 288 23.26 -7.18 -3.43
C ARG A 288 23.51 -5.81 -4.05
N GLU A 289 23.26 -4.73 -3.32
CA GLU A 289 23.56 -3.36 -3.75
C GLU A 289 25.03 -3.22 -4.14
N ALA A 290 25.95 -3.68 -3.28
CA ALA A 290 27.38 -3.62 -3.56
C ALA A 290 27.80 -4.47 -4.77
N MET A 291 27.17 -5.64 -4.99
CA MET A 291 27.43 -6.48 -6.16
C MET A 291 26.92 -5.84 -7.45
N LEU A 292 25.71 -5.28 -7.46
CA LEU A 292 25.16 -4.58 -8.61
C LEU A 292 26.01 -3.38 -8.97
N LYS A 293 26.39 -2.55 -8.01
CA LYS A 293 27.29 -1.40 -8.25
C LYS A 293 28.62 -1.83 -8.89
N LYS A 294 29.19 -2.96 -8.47
CA LYS A 294 30.40 -3.53 -9.11
C LYS A 294 30.15 -4.02 -10.54
N TYR A 295 29.01 -4.63 -10.80
CA TYR A 295 28.61 -5.06 -12.14
C TYR A 295 28.40 -3.86 -13.07
N MET A 296 27.69 -2.84 -12.60
CA MET A 296 27.46 -1.59 -13.34
C MET A 296 28.77 -0.88 -13.68
N ALA A 297 29.76 -0.90 -12.78
CA ALA A 297 31.09 -0.34 -13.03
C ALA A 297 31.87 -1.03 -14.18
N MET A 298 31.38 -2.14 -14.74
CA MET A 298 31.99 -2.82 -15.89
C MET A 298 31.61 -2.17 -17.24
N GLY A 299 30.59 -1.30 -17.29
CA GLY A 299 30.23 -0.59 -18.53
C GLY A 299 28.79 -0.08 -18.58
N GLU A 300 28.48 0.66 -19.65
CA GLU A 300 27.16 1.28 -19.86
C GLU A 300 26.04 0.24 -20.03
N GLU A 301 26.29 -0.86 -20.73
CA GLU A 301 25.28 -1.91 -20.93
C GLU A 301 24.98 -2.66 -19.61
N GLN A 302 25.97 -2.87 -18.76
CA GLN A 302 25.79 -3.46 -17.43
C GLN A 302 25.02 -2.50 -16.52
N THR A 303 25.31 -1.21 -16.62
CA THR A 303 24.57 -0.14 -15.94
C THR A 303 23.10 -0.18 -16.32
N ARG A 304 22.79 -0.13 -17.62
CA ARG A 304 21.43 -0.18 -18.15
C ARG A 304 20.65 -1.42 -17.70
N ARG A 305 21.31 -2.59 -17.63
CA ARG A 305 20.67 -3.85 -17.18
C ARG A 305 20.37 -3.89 -15.68
N ALA A 306 21.23 -3.30 -14.85
CA ALA A 306 21.14 -3.41 -13.40
C ALA A 306 20.42 -2.24 -12.72
N GLU A 307 20.16 -1.14 -13.44
CA GLU A 307 19.58 0.09 -12.88
C GLU A 307 18.25 -0.16 -12.15
N ASN A 308 17.31 -0.86 -12.78
CA ASN A 308 16.01 -1.16 -12.18
C ASN A 308 16.10 -2.04 -10.91
N GLU A 309 16.99 -3.04 -10.92
CA GLU A 309 17.20 -3.90 -9.75
C GLU A 309 17.89 -3.11 -8.62
N LEU A 310 18.86 -2.25 -8.95
CA LEU A 310 19.53 -1.39 -7.98
C LEU A 310 18.52 -0.44 -7.32
N ASN A 311 17.68 0.24 -8.10
CA ASN A 311 16.64 1.14 -7.60
C ASN A 311 15.68 0.40 -6.65
N SER A 312 15.26 -0.81 -7.02
CA SER A 312 14.40 -1.65 -6.18
C SER A 312 15.06 -2.05 -4.84
N ILE A 313 16.35 -2.39 -4.88
CA ILE A 313 17.13 -2.71 -3.67
C ILE A 313 17.34 -1.48 -2.79
N GLN A 314 17.67 -0.33 -3.37
CA GLN A 314 17.88 0.92 -2.63
C GLN A 314 16.61 1.41 -1.97
N ASN A 315 15.47 1.33 -2.68
CA ASN A 315 14.14 1.58 -2.13
C ASN A 315 13.86 0.67 -0.92
N SER A 316 14.14 -0.63 -1.05
CA SER A 316 13.97 -1.60 0.05
C SER A 316 14.90 -1.29 1.24
N LEU A 317 16.16 -0.95 0.99
CA LEU A 317 17.11 -0.55 2.04
C LEU A 317 16.59 0.65 2.83
N LYS A 318 16.04 1.66 2.15
CA LYS A 318 15.46 2.85 2.78
C LYS A 318 14.28 2.49 3.69
N VAL A 319 13.37 1.64 3.21
CA VAL A 319 12.24 1.12 3.99
C VAL A 319 12.72 0.40 5.25
N TYR A 320 13.61 -0.59 5.13
CA TYR A 320 14.07 -1.39 6.27
C TYR A 320 14.93 -0.59 7.25
N ARG A 321 15.72 0.38 6.77
CA ARG A 321 16.47 1.32 7.64
C ARG A 321 15.52 2.21 8.44
N GLY A 322 14.46 2.73 7.82
CA GLY A 322 13.42 3.48 8.52
C GLY A 322 12.69 2.63 9.56
N GLN A 323 12.31 1.40 9.20
CA GLN A 323 11.64 0.47 10.12
C GLN A 323 12.52 0.12 11.34
N ILE A 324 13.79 -0.24 11.12
CA ILE A 324 14.67 -0.60 12.25
C ILE A 324 14.96 0.61 13.14
N ALA A 325 15.05 1.83 12.58
CA ALA A 325 15.19 3.05 13.36
C ALA A 325 13.96 3.26 14.27
N GLY A 326 12.75 3.11 13.73
CA GLY A 326 11.51 3.17 14.52
C GLY A 326 11.44 2.08 15.61
N LEU A 327 11.82 0.84 15.30
CA LEU A 327 11.83 -0.26 16.28
C LEU A 327 12.88 -0.08 17.39
N LYS A 328 13.92 0.72 17.15
CA LYS A 328 14.91 1.10 18.16
C LYS A 328 14.51 2.33 18.96
N ASP A 329 13.50 3.08 18.52
CA ASP A 329 12.97 4.21 19.24
C ASP A 329 12.21 3.73 20.49
N GLN A 330 12.75 4.06 21.67
CA GLN A 330 12.18 3.63 22.95
C GLN A 330 10.80 4.23 23.22
N ALA A 331 10.53 5.45 22.75
CA ALA A 331 9.23 6.08 22.96
C ALA A 331 8.16 5.44 22.08
N LEU A 332 8.49 5.09 20.82
CA LEU A 332 7.58 4.37 19.93
C LEU A 332 7.28 2.96 20.45
N MET A 333 8.30 2.19 20.80
CA MET A 333 8.12 0.85 21.38
C MET A 333 7.39 0.90 22.73
N GLY A 334 7.71 1.88 23.58
CA GLY A 334 7.03 2.09 24.85
C GLY A 334 5.52 2.33 24.69
N ARG A 335 5.10 3.13 23.70
CA ARG A 335 3.68 3.31 23.37
C ARG A 335 3.00 1.99 23.02
N LYS A 336 3.64 1.17 22.18
CA LYS A 336 3.10 -0.15 21.81
C LYS A 336 2.98 -1.09 23.01
N MET A 337 3.99 -1.12 23.89
CA MET A 337 3.97 -1.91 25.12
C MET A 337 2.83 -1.50 26.04
N MET A 338 2.60 -0.19 26.23
CA MET A 338 1.49 0.30 27.06
C MET A 338 0.12 -0.14 26.51
N VAL A 339 -0.10 -0.03 25.20
CA VAL A 339 -1.34 -0.47 24.55
C VAL A 339 -1.54 -1.99 24.73
N GLU A 340 -0.48 -2.78 24.53
CA GLU A 340 -0.54 -4.23 24.73
C GLU A 340 -0.84 -4.60 26.19
N MET A 341 -0.15 -3.98 27.14
CA MET A 341 -0.37 -4.22 28.58
C MET A 341 -1.80 -3.86 29.00
N ALA A 342 -2.33 -2.73 28.53
CA ALA A 342 -3.71 -2.33 28.82
C ALA A 342 -4.72 -3.36 28.30
N LEU A 343 -4.50 -3.92 27.10
CA LEU A 343 -5.36 -4.97 26.55
C LEU A 343 -5.25 -6.27 27.36
N ARG A 344 -4.04 -6.69 27.74
CA ARG A 344 -3.84 -7.86 28.61
C ARG A 344 -4.52 -7.69 29.97
N GLN A 345 -4.41 -6.53 30.59
CA GLN A 345 -5.08 -6.21 31.86
C GLN A 345 -6.60 -6.26 31.71
N TRP A 346 -7.14 -5.70 30.62
CA TRP A 346 -8.57 -5.77 30.33
C TRP A 346 -9.07 -7.21 30.14
N ILE A 347 -8.27 -8.08 29.50
CA ILE A 347 -8.56 -9.52 29.38
C ILE A 347 -8.55 -10.19 30.75
N ALA A 348 -7.49 -9.99 31.53
CA ALA A 348 -7.31 -10.61 32.85
C ALA A 348 -8.38 -10.19 33.88
N ALA A 349 -8.96 -8.99 33.72
CA ALA A 349 -10.03 -8.50 34.57
C ALA A 349 -11.36 -9.28 34.45
N ASN A 350 -11.47 -10.23 33.51
CA ASN A 350 -12.65 -11.07 33.34
C ASN A 350 -12.25 -12.56 33.17
N PRO A 351 -12.72 -13.47 34.03
CA PRO A 351 -12.34 -14.88 33.96
C PRO A 351 -12.63 -15.56 32.62
N ASP A 352 -13.75 -15.23 31.97
CA ASP A 352 -14.11 -15.83 30.68
C ASP A 352 -13.17 -15.36 29.56
N ARG A 353 -12.84 -14.05 29.53
CA ARG A 353 -11.84 -13.51 28.59
C ARG A 353 -10.46 -14.10 28.86
N GLN A 354 -10.06 -14.21 30.13
CA GLN A 354 -8.78 -14.80 30.50
C GLN A 354 -8.68 -16.24 30.02
N LYS A 355 -9.75 -17.04 30.22
CA LYS A 355 -9.80 -18.43 29.73
C LYS A 355 -9.73 -18.53 28.21
N MET A 356 -10.32 -17.59 27.47
CA MET A 356 -10.34 -17.62 26.00
C MET A 356 -9.06 -17.07 25.37
N TYR A 357 -8.45 -16.04 25.94
CA TYR A 357 -7.44 -15.22 25.26
C TYR A 357 -6.14 -15.01 26.05
N GLY A 358 -6.10 -15.39 27.33
CA GLY A 358 -4.98 -15.10 28.22
C GLY A 358 -3.63 -15.60 27.72
N ASP A 359 -3.63 -16.75 27.04
CA ASP A 359 -2.40 -17.41 26.58
C ASP A 359 -1.93 -16.94 25.19
N ALA A 360 -2.71 -16.10 24.49
CA ALA A 360 -2.47 -15.75 23.09
C ALA A 360 -1.09 -15.11 22.87
N TRP A 361 -0.68 -14.20 23.76
CA TRP A 361 0.61 -13.55 23.64
C TRP A 361 1.79 -14.46 23.88
N ASP A 362 1.69 -15.36 24.86
CA ASP A 362 2.77 -16.27 25.19
C ASP A 362 2.92 -17.32 24.09
N ALA A 363 1.81 -17.76 23.50
CA ALA A 363 1.82 -18.59 22.30
C ALA A 363 2.52 -17.89 21.12
N ILE A 364 2.19 -16.61 20.86
CA ILE A 364 2.84 -15.81 19.81
C ILE A 364 4.33 -15.64 20.12
N ALA A 365 4.69 -15.25 21.35
CA ALA A 365 6.07 -15.03 21.75
C ALA A 365 6.90 -16.32 21.58
N LYS A 366 6.36 -17.47 22.00
CA LYS A 366 6.98 -18.78 21.81
C LYS A 366 7.17 -19.12 20.33
N ALA A 367 6.20 -18.82 19.47
CA ALA A 367 6.31 -19.03 18.03
C ALA A 367 7.39 -18.14 17.39
N HIS A 368 7.54 -16.89 17.86
CA HIS A 368 8.58 -15.99 17.36
C HIS A 368 9.98 -16.32 17.90
N GLN A 369 10.10 -16.92 19.09
CA GLN A 369 11.40 -17.35 19.62
C GLN A 369 12.09 -18.42 18.77
N THR A 370 11.32 -19.27 18.06
CA THR A 370 11.89 -20.31 17.19
C THR A 370 12.24 -19.79 15.80
N LEU A 371 11.63 -18.68 15.36
CA LEU A 371 11.81 -18.15 14.01
C LEU A 371 13.28 -17.85 13.64
N PRO A 372 14.11 -17.24 14.52
CA PRO A 372 15.52 -16.99 14.22
C PRO A 372 16.32 -18.26 13.90
N SER A 373 15.93 -19.44 14.39
CA SER A 373 16.70 -20.66 14.19
C SER A 373 16.60 -21.22 12.77
N TYR A 374 15.60 -20.80 12.00
CA TYR A 374 15.41 -21.27 10.61
C TYR A 374 15.14 -20.13 9.62
N ILE A 375 15.25 -18.87 10.06
CA ILE A 375 14.95 -17.71 9.19
C ILE A 375 15.87 -17.65 7.95
N ARG A 376 17.11 -18.12 8.08
CA ARG A 376 18.05 -18.19 6.98
C ARG A 376 17.60 -19.24 5.96
N GLU A 377 17.29 -20.45 6.43
CA GLU A 377 16.81 -21.57 5.64
C GLU A 377 15.51 -21.20 4.93
N ARG A 378 14.54 -20.65 5.67
CA ARG A 378 13.28 -20.15 5.13
C ARG A 378 13.52 -19.14 4.01
N ARG A 379 14.46 -18.22 4.18
CA ARG A 379 14.73 -17.20 3.16
C ARG A 379 15.42 -17.78 1.93
N ILE A 380 16.43 -18.61 2.13
CA ILE A 380 17.24 -19.17 1.05
C ILE A 380 16.41 -20.19 0.25
N PHE A 381 15.70 -21.08 0.93
CA PHE A 381 14.99 -22.20 0.32
C PHE A 381 13.51 -21.87 0.11
N ASP A 382 12.74 -21.63 1.18
CA ASP A 382 11.27 -21.49 1.05
C ASP A 382 10.85 -20.24 0.29
N GLN A 383 11.59 -19.13 0.44
CA GLN A 383 11.37 -17.88 -0.29
C GLN A 383 12.22 -17.79 -1.56
N ALA A 384 12.87 -18.88 -1.93
CA ALA A 384 13.65 -19.03 -3.14
C ALA A 384 14.79 -18.00 -3.36
N ALA A 385 15.24 -17.30 -2.32
CA ALA A 385 16.27 -16.28 -2.48
C ALA A 385 17.63 -16.87 -2.90
N GLY A 386 17.86 -18.17 -2.67
CA GLY A 386 19.06 -18.89 -3.09
C GLY A 386 19.06 -19.36 -4.54
N PHE A 387 17.92 -19.27 -5.25
CA PHE A 387 17.77 -19.86 -6.59
C PHE A 387 17.87 -18.85 -7.73
N ASN A 388 18.07 -17.55 -7.44
CA ASN A 388 18.26 -16.51 -8.47
C ASN A 388 19.68 -16.54 -9.04
N THR A 389 20.07 -17.66 -9.63
CA THR A 389 21.37 -17.84 -10.29
C THR A 389 21.22 -18.72 -11.52
N THR A 390 22.16 -18.57 -12.45
CA THR A 390 22.20 -19.36 -13.70
C THR A 390 22.31 -20.86 -13.45
N THR A 391 22.84 -21.28 -12.29
CA THR A 391 22.87 -22.69 -11.86
C THR A 391 21.47 -23.31 -11.73
N PHE A 392 20.44 -22.49 -11.47
CA PHE A 392 19.05 -22.91 -11.37
C PHE A 392 18.18 -22.44 -12.55
N GLY A 393 18.80 -21.95 -13.63
CA GLY A 393 18.08 -21.54 -14.85
C GLY A 393 17.40 -20.18 -14.78
N PHE A 394 17.79 -19.34 -13.82
CA PHE A 394 17.35 -17.93 -13.69
C PHE A 394 18.43 -16.95 -14.13
#